data_AF-A0A1S1JWB4-F1
#
_entry.id   AF-A0A1S1JWB4-F1
#
_cell.length_a   1.000
_cell.length_b   1.000
_cell.length_c   1.000
_cell.angle_alpha   90.00
_cell.angle_beta   90.00
_cell.angle_gamma   90.00
#
_symmetry.space_group_name_H-M   'P 1'
#
loop_
_entity.id
_entity.type
_entity.pdbx_description
1 polymer ?
#
loop_
_entity_poly.entity_id
_entity_poly.type
_entity_poly.pdbx_seq_one_letter_code
_entity_poly.pdbx_strand_id
1 'polypeptide(L)'
;MSDKHDEDERWTPPIGPVDPEHPDCAAVIAEVWTLLDGECTAESRDKLKHHLEECPACLRHYGVEERVKKLIAAKCSGEKAPEGLRERLRIQISQTTIIRG
;
A
#
# COMPACT_ATOMS: atom_id res chain seq x y z
N MET A 1 4.24 -34.29 26.84
CA MET A 1 3.44 -33.09 26.57
C MET A 1 4.42 -31.94 26.40
N SER A 2 5.01 -31.83 25.21
CA SER A 2 5.96 -30.76 24.90
C SER A 2 5.25 -29.77 24.02
N ASP A 3 4.92 -28.64 24.64
CA ASP A 3 4.52 -27.39 24.01
C ASP A 3 5.59 -27.03 22.98
N LYS A 4 5.23 -27.08 21.70
CA LYS A 4 6.05 -26.53 20.62
C LYS A 4 5.43 -25.19 20.28
N HIS A 5 6.06 -24.12 20.76
CA HIS A 5 5.84 -22.80 20.20
C HIS A 5 6.25 -22.86 18.72
N ASP A 6 5.27 -22.61 17.84
CA ASP A 6 5.43 -22.46 16.39
C ASP A 6 6.30 -21.21 16.13
N GLU A 7 7.58 -21.44 15.83
CA GLU A 7 8.55 -20.43 15.37
C GLU A 7 8.43 -20.19 13.85
N ASP A 8 7.20 -20.05 13.34
CA ASP A 8 6.93 -19.89 11.90
C ASP A 8 5.94 -18.75 11.59
N GLU A 9 6.02 -17.65 12.35
CA GLU A 9 5.55 -16.31 11.89
C GLU A 9 6.53 -15.69 10.86
N ARG A 10 7.02 -16.50 9.91
CA ARG A 10 7.72 -15.98 8.73
C ARG A 10 6.66 -15.46 7.77
N TRP A 11 6.27 -14.20 7.95
CA TRP A 11 5.34 -13.50 7.06
C TRP A 11 5.67 -13.84 5.59
N THR A 12 4.78 -14.60 4.97
CA THR A 12 4.88 -14.98 3.57
C THR A 12 3.94 -14.07 2.80
N PRO A 13 4.43 -13.26 1.85
CA PRO A 13 3.55 -12.38 1.10
C PRO A 13 2.52 -13.21 0.33
N PRO A 14 1.26 -12.76 0.26
CA PRO A 14 0.21 -13.48 -0.44
C PRO A 14 0.56 -13.54 -1.92
N ILE A 15 0.74 -14.74 -2.46
CA ILE A 15 0.87 -14.94 -3.91
C ILE A 15 -0.52 -14.73 -4.50
N GLY A 16 -0.71 -13.67 -5.29
CA GLY A 16 -1.95 -13.45 -6.03
C GLY A 16 -2.24 -14.61 -6.99
N PRO A 17 -3.45 -14.71 -7.57
CA PRO A 17 -3.75 -15.74 -8.55
C PRO A 17 -2.71 -15.68 -9.68
N VAL A 18 -1.95 -16.75 -9.84
CA VAL A 18 -0.93 -16.87 -10.89
C VAL A 18 -1.68 -17.06 -12.20
N ASP A 19 -1.64 -16.06 -13.07
CA ASP A 19 -1.99 -16.24 -14.47
C ASP A 19 -0.90 -17.12 -15.10
N PRO A 20 -1.20 -18.35 -15.56
CA PRO A 20 -0.21 -19.23 -16.17
C PRO A 20 0.40 -18.63 -17.45
N GLU A 21 -0.26 -17.66 -18.09
CA GLU A 21 0.29 -16.93 -19.23
C GLU A 21 1.22 -15.79 -18.79
N HIS A 22 1.17 -15.37 -17.53
CA HIS A 22 1.95 -14.25 -16.99
C HIS A 22 2.41 -14.51 -15.53
N PRO A 23 3.33 -15.47 -15.30
CA PRO A 23 3.78 -15.85 -13.95
C PRO A 23 4.43 -14.70 -13.17
N ASP A 24 5.07 -13.75 -13.87
CA ASP A 24 5.72 -12.59 -13.27
C ASP A 24 4.72 -11.52 -12.75
N CYS A 25 3.44 -11.62 -13.15
CA CYS A 25 2.40 -10.69 -12.73
C CYS A 25 1.88 -10.95 -11.31
N ALA A 26 2.07 -12.16 -10.78
CA ALA A 26 1.57 -12.53 -9.45
C ALA A 26 2.19 -11.67 -8.33
N ALA A 27 3.48 -11.35 -8.45
CA ALA A 27 4.18 -10.47 -7.50
C ALA A 27 3.66 -9.02 -7.57
N VAL A 28 3.32 -8.55 -8.76
CA VAL A 28 2.79 -7.19 -8.99
C VAL A 28 1.38 -7.05 -8.42
N ILE A 29 0.55 -8.06 -8.62
CA ILE A 29 -0.81 -8.11 -8.08
C ILE A 29 -0.79 -8.16 -6.55
N ALA A 30 0.16 -8.91 -5.96
CA ALA A 30 0.33 -8.99 -4.52
C ALA A 30 0.69 -7.63 -3.88
N GLU A 31 1.51 -6.83 -4.56
CA GLU A 31 2.03 -5.55 -4.04
C GLU A 31 1.21 -4.32 -4.48
N VAL A 32 0.14 -4.53 -5.25
CA VAL A 32 -0.61 -3.42 -5.86
C VAL A 32 -1.26 -2.52 -4.81
N TRP A 33 -1.71 -3.10 -3.69
CA TRP A 33 -2.31 -2.35 -2.57
C TRP A 33 -1.24 -1.55 -1.81
N THR A 34 -0.10 -2.16 -1.50
CA THR A 34 1.07 -1.48 -0.91
C THR A 34 1.48 -0.26 -1.75
N LEU A 35 1.48 -0.42 -3.08
CA LEU A 35 1.77 0.65 -4.02
C LEU A 35 0.72 1.76 -3.96
N LEU A 36 -0.56 1.40 -3.96
CA LEU A 36 -1.67 2.35 -3.88
C LEU A 36 -1.69 3.11 -2.56
N ASP A 37 -1.33 2.47 -1.45
CA ASP A 37 -1.20 3.08 -0.10
C ASP A 37 0.05 3.95 0.05
N GLY A 38 0.99 3.85 -0.89
CA GLY A 38 2.24 4.63 -0.86
C GLY A 38 3.26 4.05 0.11
N GLU A 39 3.06 2.82 0.57
CA GLU A 39 3.88 2.13 1.56
C GLU A 39 5.04 1.35 0.92
N CYS A 40 5.17 1.38 -0.41
CA CYS A 40 6.32 0.79 -1.09
C CYS A 40 7.63 1.54 -0.80
N THR A 41 8.72 0.77 -0.72
CA THR A 41 10.08 1.32 -0.84
C THR A 41 10.26 2.01 -2.21
N ALA A 42 11.28 2.86 -2.35
CA ALA A 42 11.58 3.50 -3.63
C ALA A 42 11.86 2.46 -4.73
N GLU A 43 12.68 1.45 -4.41
CA GLU A 43 13.05 0.38 -5.34
C GLU A 43 11.84 -0.44 -5.81
N SER A 44 10.97 -0.88 -4.89
CA SER A 44 9.79 -1.66 -5.23
C SER A 44 8.80 -0.86 -6.08
N ARG A 45 8.65 0.43 -5.78
CA ARG A 45 7.80 1.33 -6.56
C ARG A 45 8.26 1.45 -8.01
N ASP A 46 9.56 1.59 -8.24
CA ASP A 46 10.09 1.75 -9.60
C ASP A 46 9.96 0.45 -10.41
N LYS A 47 10.23 -0.70 -9.79
CA LYS A 47 10.02 -2.02 -10.41
C LYS A 47 8.55 -2.24 -10.79
N LEU A 48 7.62 -1.93 -9.89
CA LEU A 48 6.18 -2.08 -10.15
C LEU A 48 5.71 -1.15 -11.26
N LYS A 49 6.16 0.12 -11.26
CA LYS A 49 5.81 1.07 -12.31
C LYS A 49 6.29 0.60 -13.68
N HIS A 50 7.55 0.18 -13.77
CA HIS A 50 8.11 -0.33 -15.01
C HIS A 50 7.30 -1.53 -15.55
N HIS A 51 6.94 -2.48 -14.68
CA HIS A 51 6.10 -3.60 -15.08
C HIS A 51 4.70 -3.16 -15.53
N LEU A 52 4.07 -2.20 -14.84
CA LEU A 52 2.75 -1.67 -15.23
C LEU A 52 2.78 -0.97 -16.60
N GLU A 53 3.91 -0.39 -16.99
CA GLU A 53 4.11 0.20 -18.32
C GLU A 53 4.24 -0.87 -19.41
N GLU A 54 4.89 -1.99 -19.11
CA GLU A 54 5.13 -3.08 -20.07
C GLU A 54 4.00 -4.10 -20.16
N CYS A 55 3.17 -4.22 -19.11
CA CYS A 55 2.14 -5.25 -19.01
C CYS A 55 0.72 -4.64 -18.94
N PRO A 56 -0.01 -4.59 -20.08
CA PRO A 56 -1.39 -4.12 -20.13
C PRO A 56 -2.35 -4.91 -19.25
N ALA A 57 -2.06 -6.18 -18.95
CA ALA A 57 -2.89 -6.99 -18.06
C ALA A 57 -2.83 -6.47 -16.63
N CYS A 58 -1.63 -6.32 -16.07
CA CYS A 58 -1.43 -5.73 -14.75
C CYS A 58 -1.96 -4.30 -14.67
N LEU A 59 -1.82 -3.50 -15.73
CA LEU A 59 -2.37 -2.14 -15.76
C LEU A 59 -3.91 -2.12 -15.63
N ARG A 60 -4.60 -3.08 -16.25
CA ARG A 60 -6.06 -3.23 -16.06
C ARG A 60 -6.41 -3.60 -14.62
N HIS A 61 -5.69 -4.55 -14.02
CA HIS A 61 -5.90 -4.95 -12.63
C HIS A 61 -5.65 -3.79 -11.67
N TYR A 62 -4.51 -3.11 -11.80
CA TYR A 62 -4.20 -1.89 -11.05
C TYR A 62 -5.32 -0.87 -11.14
N GLY A 63 -5.84 -0.61 -12.34
CA GLY A 63 -6.92 0.35 -12.54
C GLY A 63 -8.24 -0.05 -11.87
N VAL A 64 -8.53 -1.34 -11.71
CA VAL A 64 -9.70 -1.82 -10.94
C VAL A 64 -9.49 -1.52 -9.45
N GLU A 65 -8.36 -1.92 -8.89
CA GLU A 65 -8.05 -1.73 -7.47
C GLU A 65 -8.01 -0.24 -7.09
N GLU A 66 -7.42 0.60 -7.96
CA GLU A 66 -7.39 2.05 -7.76
C GLU A 66 -8.81 2.64 -7.68
N ARG A 67 -9.73 2.18 -8.57
CA ARG A 67 -11.13 2.62 -8.54
C ARG A 67 -11.86 2.16 -7.29
N VAL A 68 -11.62 0.92 -6.84
CA VAL A 68 -12.19 0.39 -5.59
C VAL A 68 -11.72 1.22 -4.40
N LYS A 69 -10.40 1.47 -4.30
CA LYS A 69 -9.84 2.30 -3.23
C LYS A 69 -10.43 3.71 -3.23
N LYS A 70 -10.54 4.36 -4.40
CA LYS A 70 -11.19 5.68 -4.53
C LYS A 70 -12.65 5.66 -4.09
N LEU A 71 -13.39 4.61 -4.44
CA LEU A 71 -14.79 4.46 -4.04
C LEU A 71 -14.93 4.32 -2.53
N ILE A 72 -14.09 3.48 -1.90
CA ILE A 72 -14.06 3.33 -0.43
C ILE A 72 -13.73 4.67 0.22
N ALA A 73 -12.70 5.37 -0.24
CA ALA A 73 -12.36 6.69 0.29
C ALA A 73 -13.52 7.68 0.17
N ALA A 74 -14.28 7.66 -0.92
CA ALA A 74 -15.42 8.56 -1.13
C ALA A 74 -16.65 8.21 -0.29
N LYS A 75 -16.88 6.92 0.01
CA LYS A 75 -18.08 6.45 0.74
C LYS A 75 -17.85 6.25 2.23
N CYS A 76 -16.61 6.00 2.62
CA CYS A 76 -16.21 5.64 3.98
C CYS A 76 -15.25 6.67 4.59
N SER A 77 -15.23 7.93 4.12
CA SER A 77 -14.32 8.98 4.63
C SER A 77 -14.56 9.38 6.10
N GLY A 78 -15.57 8.82 6.76
CA GLY A 78 -15.89 9.07 8.17
C GLY A 78 -16.11 10.55 8.51
N GLU A 79 -15.99 10.86 9.80
CA GLU A 79 -16.03 12.23 10.30
C GLU A 79 -14.68 12.91 10.11
N LYS A 80 -14.71 14.20 9.71
CA LYS A 80 -13.49 14.99 9.60
C LYS A 80 -12.91 15.24 11.00
N ALA A 81 -11.59 15.10 11.12
CA ALA A 81 -10.89 15.45 12.35
C ALA A 81 -11.28 16.87 12.83
N PRO A 82 -11.56 17.06 14.13
CA PRO A 82 -11.98 18.35 14.68
C PRO A 82 -10.96 19.46 14.40
N GLU A 83 -11.44 20.68 14.22
CA GLU A 83 -10.59 21.83 13.87
C GLU A 83 -9.51 22.11 14.91
N GLY A 84 -9.86 22.06 16.21
CA GLY A 84 -8.89 22.24 17.28
C GLY A 84 -7.77 21.20 17.32
N LEU A 85 -8.03 19.96 16.89
CA LEU A 85 -6.98 18.94 16.76
C LEU A 85 -6.04 19.28 15.60
N ARG A 86 -6.60 19.70 14.46
CA ARG A 86 -5.81 20.10 13.28
C ARG A 86 -4.91 21.31 13.58
N GLU A 87 -5.43 22.30 14.28
CA GLU A 87 -4.68 23.50 14.65
C GLU A 87 -3.52 23.17 15.60
N ARG A 88 -3.79 22.38 16.66
CA ARG A 88 -2.75 21.90 17.57
C ARG A 88 -1.65 21.13 16.85
N LEU A 89 -2.01 20.23 15.92
CA LEU A 89 -1.03 19.47 15.14
C LEU A 89 -0.16 20.38 14.27
N ARG A 90 -0.75 21.38 13.59
CA ARG A 90 0.02 22.34 12.77
C ARG A 90 1.06 23.10 13.60
N ILE A 91 0.68 23.56 14.79
CA ILE A 91 1.60 24.28 15.70
C ILE A 91 2.74 23.36 16.16
N GLN A 92 2.41 22.14 16.59
CA GLN A 92 3.44 21.21 17.08
C GLN A 92 4.43 20.79 15.98
N ILE A 93 3.93 20.55 14.76
CA ILE A 93 4.77 20.21 13.61
C ILE A 93 5.69 21.39 13.27
N SER A 94 5.18 22.62 13.18
CA SER A 94 6.01 23.79 12.84
C SER A 94 7.08 24.08 13.90
N GLN A 95 6.75 23.96 15.19
CA GLN A 95 7.72 24.09 16.28
C GLN A 95 8.83 23.04 16.18
N THR A 96 8.47 21.79 15.91
CA THR A 96 9.44 20.69 15.80
C THR A 96 10.40 20.88 14.62
N THR A 97 9.92 21.43 13.51
CA THR A 97 10.75 21.75 12.34
C THR A 97 11.73 22.89 12.63
N ILE A 98 11.36 23.90 13.42
CA ILE A 98 12.25 25.02 13.78
C ILE A 98 13.37 24.57 14.72
N ILE A 99 13.08 23.66 15.66
CA ILE A 99 14.05 23.22 16.69
C ILE A 99 15.10 22.27 16.11
N ARG A 100 14.79 21.58 15.01
CA ARG A 100 15.69 20.63 14.33
C ARG A 100 16.36 21.19 13.06
N GLY A 101 16.05 22.44 12.71
CA GLY A 101 16.66 23.16 11.59
C GLY A 101 17.92 23.93 11.99
#